data_AF-A0A528D5U9-F1
#
_entry.id   AF-A0A528D5U9-F1
#
_cell.length_a   1.000
_cell.length_b   1.000
_cell.length_c   1.000
_cell.angle_alpha   90.00
_cell.angle_beta   90.00
_cell.angle_gamma   90.00
#
_symmetry.space_group_name_H-M   'P 1'
#
loop_
_entity.id
_entity.type
_entity.pdbx_description
1 polymer ?
#
loop_
_entity_poly.entity_id
_entity_poly.type
_entity_poly.pdbx_seq_one_letter_code
_entity_poly.pdbx_strand_id
1 'polypeptide(L)' 'NVGDPWLISTDVGPVIDDEAQGSISDYCAKKGLEGRLIAKLEAPKSGRFVAPHVFRVKGIEEMEREVFGP' A
#
# COMPACT_ATOMS: atom_id res chain seq x y z
N ASN A 1 -8.88 9.99 2.00
CA ASN A 1 -9.97 9.02 2.16
C ASN A 1 -9.74 7.87 1.19
N VAL A 2 -9.58 6.64 1.70
CA VAL A 2 -9.40 5.43 0.89
C VAL A 2 -10.73 4.70 0.82
N GLY A 3 -11.25 4.40 -0.37
CA GLY A 3 -12.60 3.86 -0.45
C GLY A 3 -13.14 3.63 -1.86
N ASP A 4 -14.47 3.55 -1.95
CA ASP A 4 -15.19 3.31 -3.20
C ASP A 4 -14.88 4.39 -4.24
N PRO A 5 -14.31 4.05 -5.41
CA PRO A 5 -13.93 5.02 -6.43
C PRO A 5 -15.13 5.73 -7.06
N TRP A 6 -16.37 5.28 -6.85
CA TRP A 6 -17.58 5.97 -7.34
C TRP A 6 -17.95 7.21 -6.53
N LEU A 7 -17.40 7.36 -5.32
CA LEU A 7 -17.64 8.52 -4.46
C LEU A 7 -16.65 9.63 -4.78
N ILE A 8 -17.15 10.84 -5.07
CA ILE A 8 -16.31 12.02 -5.36
C ILE A 8 -15.35 12.39 -4.22
N SER A 9 -15.68 12.00 -3.00
CA SER A 9 -14.86 12.21 -1.80
C SER A 9 -13.74 11.17 -1.62
N THR A 10 -13.59 10.22 -2.54
CA THR A 10 -12.54 9.19 -2.48
C THR A 10 -11.28 9.70 -3.16
N ASP A 11 -10.16 9.69 -2.42
CA ASP A 11 -8.86 10.13 -2.93
C ASP A 11 -8.04 8.96 -3.49
N VAL A 12 -8.21 7.76 -2.91
CA VAL A 12 -7.48 6.54 -3.28
C VAL A 12 -8.46 5.37 -3.40
N GLY A 13 -8.50 4.76 -4.57
CA GLY A 13 -9.34 3.60 -4.88
C GLY A 13 -8.64 2.25 -4.64
N PRO A 14 -9.29 1.13 -5.05
CA PRO A 14 -8.69 -0.20 -4.99
C PRO A 14 -7.59 -0.38 -6.04
N VAL A 15 -6.73 -1.38 -5.82
CA VAL A 15 -5.82 -1.89 -6.85
C VAL A 15 -6.57 -2.78 -7.83
N ILE A 16 -5.94 -3.05 -8.98
CA ILE A 16 -6.60 -3.64 -10.14
C ILE A 16 -7.10 -5.08 -9.91
N ASP A 17 -6.30 -5.91 -9.27
CA ASP A 17 -6.60 -7.34 -9.05
C ASP A 17 -6.02 -7.88 -7.72
N ASP A 18 -6.34 -9.13 -7.44
CA ASP A 18 -5.95 -9.82 -6.21
C ASP A 18 -4.43 -10.12 -6.18
N GLU A 19 -3.79 -10.28 -7.34
CA GLU A 19 -2.36 -10.49 -7.46
C GLU A 19 -1.58 -9.22 -7.06
N ALA A 20 -2.00 -8.06 -7.57
CA ALA A 20 -1.48 -6.76 -7.17
C ALA A 20 -1.70 -6.54 -5.67
N GLN A 21 -2.91 -6.79 -5.15
CA GLN A 21 -3.20 -6.63 -3.73
C GLN A 21 -2.26 -7.48 -2.86
N GLY A 22 -2.06 -8.76 -3.22
CA GLY A 22 -1.17 -9.66 -2.50
C GLY A 22 0.28 -9.19 -2.54
N SER A 23 0.83 -8.94 -3.74
CA SER A 23 2.22 -8.55 -3.94
C SER A 23 2.62 -7.27 -3.19
N ILE A 24 1.73 -6.28 -3.14
CA ILE A 24 1.96 -5.03 -2.41
C ILE A 24 1.79 -5.25 -0.90
N SER A 25 0.75 -5.97 -0.48
CA SER A 25 0.49 -6.25 0.94
C SER A 25 1.63 -7.02 1.59
N ASP A 26 2.20 -8.01 0.89
CA ASP A 26 3.35 -8.79 1.36
C ASP A 26 4.59 -7.92 1.53
N TYR A 27 4.84 -7.01 0.58
CA TYR A 27 5.93 -6.03 0.69
C TYR A 27 5.74 -5.13 1.92
N CYS A 28 4.53 -4.58 2.11
CA CYS A 28 4.21 -3.74 3.26
C CYS A 28 4.36 -4.49 4.59
N ALA A 29 3.91 -5.75 4.66
CA ALA A 29 4.07 -6.58 5.85
C ALA A 29 5.54 -6.81 6.18
N LYS A 30 6.37 -7.17 5.17
CA LYS A 30 7.82 -7.34 5.34
C LYS A 30 8.48 -6.06 5.86
N LYS A 31 8.22 -4.91 5.24
CA LYS A 31 8.80 -3.62 5.66
C LYS A 31 8.27 -3.14 7.02
N GLY A 32 7.04 -3.47 7.36
CA GLY A 32 6.47 -3.25 8.69
C GLY A 32 7.21 -4.04 9.78
N LEU A 33 7.46 -5.33 9.54
CA LEU A 33 8.23 -6.20 10.46
C LEU A 33 9.69 -5.76 10.61
N GLU A 34 10.28 -5.16 9.57
CA GLU A 34 11.61 -4.53 9.62
C GLU A 34 11.62 -3.22 10.45
N GLY A 35 10.48 -2.76 10.98
CA GLY A 35 10.38 -1.55 11.79
C GLY A 35 10.53 -0.26 10.99
N ARG A 36 10.30 -0.30 9.68
CA ARG A 36 10.54 0.83 8.75
C ARG A 36 9.33 1.72 8.55
N LEU A 37 8.17 1.37 9.09
CA LEU A 37 6.93 2.12 8.88
C LEU A 37 7.01 3.52 9.51
N ILE A 38 6.81 4.56 8.69
CA ILE A 38 6.70 5.95 9.14
C ILE A 38 5.24 6.34 9.31
N ALA A 39 4.41 6.04 8.31
CA ALA A 39 3.00 6.38 8.31
C ALA A 39 2.19 5.34 7.55
N LYS A 40 0.96 5.12 7.99
CA LYS A 40 -0.04 4.25 7.37
C LYS A 40 -1.40 4.90 7.53
N LEU A 41 -2.21 4.86 6.48
CA LEU A 41 -3.63 5.20 6.56
C LEU A 41 -4.50 3.95 6.72
N GLU A 42 -5.70 4.11 7.24
CA GLU A 42 -6.68 3.04 7.25
C GLU A 42 -7.28 2.87 5.84
N ALA A 43 -7.62 1.62 5.50
CA ALA A 43 -8.28 1.26 4.26
C ALA A 43 -9.43 0.28 4.54
N PRO A 44 -10.44 0.18 3.66
CA PRO A 44 -11.51 -0.79 3.80
C PRO A 44 -10.98 -2.23 3.94
N LYS A 45 -11.58 -3.01 4.84
CA LYS A 45 -11.18 -4.40 5.09
C LYS A 45 -11.61 -5.37 3.99
N SER A 46 -12.56 -4.97 3.15
CA SER A 46 -13.13 -5.77 2.08
C SER A 46 -12.88 -5.12 0.72
N GLY A 47 -12.68 -5.94 -0.31
CA GLY A 47 -12.30 -5.50 -1.65
C GLY A 47 -10.78 -5.46 -1.84
N ARG A 48 -10.36 -5.01 -3.01
CA ARG A 48 -8.95 -4.99 -3.43
C ARG A 48 -8.24 -3.73 -2.97
N PHE A 49 -8.31 -3.42 -1.68
CA PHE A 49 -7.64 -2.25 -1.13
C PHE A 49 -6.28 -2.60 -0.55
N VAL A 50 -5.32 -1.71 -0.77
CA VAL A 50 -4.07 -1.66 -0.03
C VAL A 50 -4.01 -0.28 0.61
N ALA A 51 -3.78 -0.24 1.92
CA ALA A 51 -3.59 1.03 2.62
C ALA A 51 -2.36 1.76 2.10
N PRO A 52 -2.39 3.09 1.93
CA PRO A 52 -1.19 3.87 1.66
C PRO A 52 -0.15 3.72 2.78
N HIS A 53 1.10 3.41 2.42
CA HIS A 53 2.21 3.28 3.36
C HIS A 53 3.40 4.17 3.00
N VAL A 54 4.02 4.74 4.02
CA VAL A 54 5.31 5.42 3.89
C VAL A 54 6.33 4.68 4.72
N PHE A 55 7.36 4.15 4.07
CA PHE A 55 8.46 3.46 4.73
C PHE A 55 9.75 4.28 4.67
N ARG A 56 10.55 4.21 5.74
CA ARG A 56 11.92 4.73 5.75
C ARG A 56 12.83 3.80 4.97
N VAL A 57 13.62 4.37 4.07
CA VAL A 57 14.74 3.70 3.39
C VAL A 57 16.05 4.38 3.76
N LYS A 58 17.15 3.63 3.71
CA LYS A 58 18.51 4.16 3.92
C LYS A 58 19.05 4.87 2.67
N GLY A 59 18.59 4.45 1.50
CA GLY A 59 19.01 4.94 0.19
C GLY A 59 18.26 4.24 -0.93
N ILE A 60 18.55 4.63 -2.18
CA ILE A 60 17.88 4.11 -3.37
C ILE A 60 18.20 2.63 -3.63
N GLU A 61 19.36 2.17 -3.17
CA GLU A 61 19.83 0.78 -3.29
C GLU A 61 18.94 -0.24 -2.58
N GLU A 62 18.09 0.19 -1.64
CA GLU A 62 17.12 -0.68 -0.98
C GLU A 62 15.84 -0.91 -1.82
N MET A 63 15.70 -0.24 -2.97
CA MET A 63 14.65 -0.51 -3.94
C MET A 63 15.06 -1.65 -4.87
N GLU A 64 14.89 -2.89 -4.39
CA GLU A 64 15.24 -4.11 -5.12
C GLU A 64 14.40 -4.33 -6.39
N ARG A 65 13.15 -3.86 -6.36
CA ARG A 65 12.20 -3.94 -7.47
C ARG A 65 11.19 -2.80 -7.38
N GLU A 66 10.46 -2.60 -8.46
CA GLU A 66 9.28 -1.75 -8.45
C GLU A 66 8.15 -2.37 -7.61
N VAL A 67 7.46 -1.54 -6.83
CA VAL A 67 6.25 -1.88 -6.07
C VAL A 67 5.13 -0.97 -6.56
N PHE A 68 4.24 -1.51 -7.39
CA PHE A 68 3.22 -0.74 -8.11
C PHE A 68 1.97 -0.50 -7.23
N GLY A 69 2.12 0.27 -6.14
CA GLY A 69 1.08 0.43 -5.13
C GLY A 69 1.24 1.65 -4.22
N PRO A 70 0.23 1.92 -3.36
CA PRO A 70 0.18 3.09 -2.49
C PRO A 70 0.89 2.91 -1.13
#